data_AF-A0A318B2J2-F1
#
_entry.id   AF-A0A318B2J2-F1
#
_cell.length_a   1.000
_cell.length_b   1.000
_cell.length_c   1.000
_cell.angle_alpha   90.00
_cell.angle_beta   90.00
_cell.angle_gamma   90.00
#
_symmetry.space_group_name_H-M   'P 1'
#
loop_
_entity.id
_entity.type
_entity.pdbx_description
1 polymer ?
#
loop_
_entity_poly.entity_id
_entity_poly.type
_entity_poly.pdbx_seq_one_letter_code
_entity_poly.pdbx_strand_id
1 'polypeptide(L)'
;MVTGARKIKTGERYSEIVYYTCQTCNGGWMSAVVNAAKPEVIKLVEGDWSLTPNGQGRLSRWIALVTTSISYFCGPAGVAEHHRRCMKEAAHLDGWRIWVAALANADHGGRMRHVAISGGDQQGGQPPTQIVAFTVENVGFLVAHSLGEQTLDLGQYYGLTLAAPAEAGLLPILPPSDAASPATITYSQFLQLVDVVAGVN
;
A
#
# COMPACT_ATOMS: atom_id res chain seq x y z
N MET A 1 -23.46 29.25 17.88
CA MET A 1 -22.03 28.96 18.06
C MET A 1 -21.44 28.67 16.70
N VAL A 2 -20.51 29.49 16.25
CA VAL A 2 -19.90 29.41 14.93
C VAL A 2 -18.73 28.42 15.00
N THR A 3 -18.88 27.26 14.35
CA THR A 3 -17.76 26.36 14.06
C THR A 3 -16.91 27.00 12.97
N GLY A 4 -15.85 27.70 13.36
CA GLY A 4 -14.88 28.25 12.42
C GLY A 4 -14.21 27.10 11.68
N ALA A 5 -14.46 26.98 10.37
CA ALA A 5 -13.75 26.05 9.50
C ALA A 5 -12.25 26.37 9.57
N ARG A 6 -11.47 25.48 10.18
CA ARG A 6 -10.02 25.58 10.21
C ARG A 6 -9.52 25.49 8.76
N LYS A 7 -9.00 26.59 8.22
CA LYS A 7 -8.26 26.57 6.95
C LYS A 7 -7.07 25.61 7.13
N ILE A 8 -7.18 24.42 6.55
CA ILE A 8 -6.05 23.50 6.42
C ILE A 8 -5.05 24.21 5.51
N LYS A 9 -3.87 24.56 6.06
CA LYS A 9 -2.78 25.13 5.26
C LYS A 9 -2.30 24.02 4.33
N THR A 10 -2.49 24.21 3.03
CA THR A 10 -1.92 23.38 1.98
C THR A 10 -0.40 23.35 2.16
N GLY A 11 0.14 22.31 2.80
CA GLY A 11 1.58 22.21 3.09
C GLY A 11 1.98 21.40 4.33
N GLU A 12 1.09 21.16 5.31
CA GLU A 12 1.42 20.22 6.39
C GLU A 12 1.28 18.79 5.86
N ARG A 13 2.42 18.18 5.48
CA ARG A 13 2.52 16.74 5.21
C ARG A 13 1.87 15.99 6.39
N TYR A 14 1.05 14.99 6.08
CA TYR A 14 0.33 14.16 7.08
C TYR A 14 -0.83 14.85 7.84
N SER A 15 -1.26 16.05 7.43
CA SER A 15 -2.41 16.74 8.08
C SER A 15 -3.79 16.26 7.63
N GLU A 16 -3.85 15.40 6.61
CA GLU A 16 -5.11 14.87 6.09
C GLU A 16 -5.70 13.82 7.04
N ILE A 17 -6.86 14.15 7.61
CA ILE A 17 -7.62 13.24 8.46
C ILE A 17 -8.50 12.38 7.56
N VAL A 18 -8.30 11.06 7.57
CA VAL A 18 -9.19 10.11 6.91
C VAL A 18 -10.45 9.95 7.76
N TYR A 19 -11.57 10.55 7.33
CA TYR A 19 -12.82 10.62 8.11
C TYR A 19 -13.70 9.36 8.05
N TYR A 20 -13.24 8.26 7.45
CA TYR A 20 -14.12 7.19 6.99
C TYR A 20 -14.14 5.93 7.86
N THR A 21 -13.52 5.97 9.04
CA THR A 21 -13.48 4.84 9.98
C THR A 21 -14.40 5.06 11.16
N CYS A 22 -15.17 4.05 11.54
CA CYS A 22 -15.99 4.09 12.74
C CYS A 22 -15.13 4.27 14.00
N GLN A 23 -15.63 4.92 15.06
CA GLN A 23 -14.84 5.15 16.29
C GLN A 23 -14.32 3.83 16.89
N THR A 24 -15.12 2.77 16.85
CA THR A 24 -14.74 1.42 17.30
C THR A 24 -13.63 0.81 16.44
N CYS A 25 -13.63 1.09 15.14
CA CYS A 25 -12.66 0.60 14.18
C CYS A 25 -11.33 1.32 14.41
N ASN A 26 -11.38 2.65 14.44
CA ASN A 26 -10.23 3.54 14.58
C ASN A 26 -9.56 3.40 15.96
N GLY A 27 -10.35 3.42 17.04
CA GLY A 27 -9.87 3.26 18.42
C GLY A 27 -9.62 1.82 18.85
N GLY A 28 -9.95 0.85 18.00
CA GLY A 28 -9.81 -0.57 18.29
C GLY A 28 -8.69 -1.22 17.48
N TRP A 29 -9.06 -2.19 16.64
CA TRP A 29 -8.11 -3.05 15.96
C TRP A 29 -7.21 -2.30 14.96
N MET A 30 -7.66 -1.20 14.33
CA MET A 30 -6.82 -0.42 13.41
C MET A 30 -5.65 0.24 14.15
N SER A 31 -5.91 0.84 15.32
CA SER A 31 -4.85 1.36 16.20
C SER A 31 -3.86 0.28 16.62
N ALA A 32 -4.33 -0.93 16.90
CA ALA A 32 -3.46 -2.06 17.22
C ALA A 32 -2.55 -2.45 16.03
N VAL A 33 -3.10 -2.49 14.80
CA VAL A 33 -2.32 -2.75 13.58
C VAL A 33 -1.25 -1.68 13.37
N VAL A 34 -1.61 -0.40 13.47
CA VAL A 34 -0.67 0.72 13.32
C VAL A 34 0.44 0.65 14.38
N ASN A 35 0.08 0.48 15.66
CA ASN A 35 1.05 0.42 16.75
C ASN A 35 1.99 -0.78 16.62
N ALA A 36 1.50 -1.92 16.14
CA ALA A 36 2.32 -3.10 15.91
C ALA A 36 3.33 -2.93 14.78
N ALA A 37 2.99 -2.17 13.72
CA ALA A 37 3.86 -1.97 12.57
C ALA A 37 4.87 -0.82 12.73
N LYS A 38 4.61 0.15 13.63
CA LYS A 38 5.49 1.31 13.87
C LYS A 38 6.98 0.98 13.96
N PRO A 39 7.43 -0.03 14.74
CA PRO A 39 8.86 -0.34 14.82
C PRO A 39 9.47 -0.72 13.48
N GLU A 40 8.73 -1.46 12.65
CA GLU A 40 9.23 -1.90 11.34
C GLU A 40 9.24 -0.74 10.34
N VAL A 41 8.25 0.15 10.38
CA VAL A 41 8.25 1.37 9.54
C VAL A 41 9.42 2.29 9.90
N ILE A 42 9.68 2.50 11.20
CA ILE A 42 10.80 3.32 11.67
C ILE A 42 12.13 2.75 11.18
N LYS A 43 12.34 1.44 11.36
CA LYS A 43 13.55 0.77 10.84
C LYS A 43 13.78 1.01 9.36
N LEU A 44 12.75 0.83 8.53
CA LEU A 44 12.85 1.05 7.09
C LEU A 44 13.24 2.50 6.75
N VAL A 45 12.66 3.48 7.45
CA VAL A 45 13.01 4.90 7.29
C VAL A 45 14.45 5.18 7.71
N GLU A 46 14.91 4.56 8.80
CA GLU A 46 16.29 4.64 9.29
C GLU A 46 17.30 3.87 8.41
N GLY A 47 16.83 3.16 7.39
CA GLY A 47 17.67 2.38 6.47
C GLY A 47 18.02 0.97 6.98
N ASP A 48 17.38 0.51 8.06
CA ASP A 48 17.43 -0.88 8.51
C ASP A 48 16.33 -1.71 7.79
N TRP A 49 16.77 -2.53 6.84
CA TRP A 49 15.90 -3.39 6.04
C TRP A 49 15.75 -4.80 6.61
N SER A 50 16.22 -5.06 7.83
CA SER A 50 16.14 -6.36 8.48
C SER A 50 14.73 -6.64 9.04
N LEU A 51 13.86 -7.19 8.17
CA LEU A 51 12.50 -7.58 8.55
C LEU A 51 12.44 -9.06 8.94
N THR A 52 12.11 -9.33 10.21
CA THR A 52 11.76 -10.70 10.65
C THR A 52 10.44 -11.15 10.02
N PRO A 53 10.14 -12.47 9.93
CA PRO A 53 8.84 -12.94 9.44
C PRO A 53 7.64 -12.33 10.17
N ASN A 54 7.75 -12.13 11.49
CA ASN A 54 6.72 -11.43 12.28
C ASN A 54 6.66 -9.93 11.91
N GLY A 55 7.81 -9.29 11.70
CA GLY A 55 7.89 -7.91 11.21
C GLY A 55 7.20 -7.74 9.85
N GLN A 56 7.44 -8.64 8.90
CA GLN A 56 6.78 -8.68 7.59
C GLN A 56 5.25 -8.82 7.73
N GLY A 57 4.78 -9.69 8.63
CA GLY A 57 3.35 -9.85 8.93
C GLY A 57 2.70 -8.59 9.52
N ARG A 58 3.41 -7.89 10.43
CA ARG A 58 2.93 -6.62 11.01
C ARG A 58 2.91 -5.50 9.97
N LEU A 59 3.98 -5.39 9.18
CA LEU A 59 4.14 -4.37 8.15
C LEU A 59 3.13 -4.55 7.02
N SER A 60 2.93 -5.77 6.50
CA SER A 60 1.97 -6.06 5.43
C SER A 60 0.53 -5.72 5.83
N ARG A 61 0.10 -6.04 7.07
CA ARG A 61 -1.22 -5.65 7.59
C ARG A 61 -1.41 -4.14 7.66
N TRP A 62 -0.38 -3.42 8.11
CA TRP A 62 -0.43 -1.97 8.14
C TRP A 62 -0.48 -1.37 6.73
N ILE A 63 0.30 -1.89 5.79
CA ILE A 63 0.25 -1.46 4.39
C ILE A 63 -1.13 -1.72 3.77
N ALA A 64 -1.74 -2.87 4.04
CA ALA A 64 -3.09 -3.18 3.58
C ALA A 64 -4.14 -2.21 4.16
N LEU A 65 -3.98 -1.84 5.43
CA LEU A 65 -4.83 -0.83 6.09
C LEU A 65 -4.68 0.56 5.45
N VAL A 66 -3.45 1.01 5.20
CA VAL A 66 -3.16 2.28 4.52
C VAL A 66 -3.72 2.27 3.10
N THR A 67 -3.48 1.19 2.36
CA THR A 67 -3.99 0.98 1.00
C THR A 67 -5.51 1.08 0.96
N THR A 68 -6.20 0.38 1.86
CA THR A 68 -7.66 0.44 1.99
C THR A 68 -8.16 1.87 2.21
N SER A 69 -7.44 2.63 3.04
CA SER A 69 -7.78 4.03 3.34
C SER A 69 -7.58 4.93 2.12
N ILE A 70 -6.49 4.74 1.36
CA ILE A 70 -6.20 5.47 0.12
C ILE A 70 -7.24 5.13 -0.95
N SER A 71 -7.53 3.84 -1.18
CA SER A 71 -8.52 3.41 -2.17
C SER A 71 -9.89 4.03 -1.89
N TYR A 72 -10.30 4.04 -0.62
CA TYR A 72 -11.56 4.68 -0.22
C TYR A 72 -11.55 6.20 -0.45
N PHE A 73 -10.43 6.86 -0.15
CA PHE A 73 -10.29 8.29 -0.38
C PHE A 73 -10.34 8.66 -1.88
N CYS A 74 -9.73 7.84 -2.74
CA CYS A 74 -9.70 8.05 -4.18
C CYS A 74 -11.00 7.67 -4.90
N GLY A 75 -11.92 6.96 -4.25
CA GLY A 75 -13.24 6.63 -4.80
C GLY A 75 -13.94 5.49 -4.02
N PRO A 76 -15.17 5.10 -4.39
CA PRO A 76 -15.92 4.04 -3.72
C PRO A 76 -15.40 2.63 -4.05
N ALA A 77 -14.10 2.48 -4.23
CA ALA A 77 -13.43 1.23 -4.49
C ALA A 77 -13.32 0.46 -3.15
N GLY A 78 -14.42 -0.22 -2.78
CA GLY A 78 -14.50 -0.94 -1.52
C GLY A 78 -13.52 -2.11 -1.47
N VAL A 79 -12.78 -2.24 -0.36
CA VAL A 79 -12.07 -3.47 -0.03
C VAL A 79 -13.09 -4.49 0.49
N ALA A 80 -13.04 -5.71 -0.03
CA ALA A 80 -13.95 -6.78 0.35
C ALA A 80 -13.88 -7.10 1.85
N GLU A 81 -15.01 -7.52 2.42
CA GLU A 81 -15.12 -7.80 3.85
C GLU A 81 -14.13 -8.86 4.33
N HIS A 82 -13.83 -9.87 3.50
CA HIS A 82 -12.87 -10.91 3.87
C HIS A 82 -11.45 -10.33 4.07
N HIS A 83 -11.00 -9.38 3.25
CA HIS A 83 -9.71 -8.69 3.46
C HIS A 83 -9.71 -7.88 4.77
N ARG A 84 -10.82 -7.19 5.08
CA ARG A 84 -10.95 -6.48 6.36
C ARG A 84 -10.84 -7.44 7.55
N ARG A 85 -11.46 -8.61 7.44
CA ARG A 85 -11.36 -9.66 8.44
C ARG A 85 -9.91 -10.19 8.55
N CYS A 86 -9.23 -10.48 7.44
CA CYS A 86 -7.82 -10.92 7.48
C CYS A 86 -6.91 -9.89 8.16
N MET A 87 -7.08 -8.60 7.83
CA MET A 87 -6.36 -7.50 8.49
C MET A 87 -6.64 -7.45 9.99
N LYS A 88 -7.87 -7.73 10.43
CA LYS A 88 -8.25 -7.74 11.86
C LYS A 88 -7.67 -8.95 12.60
N GLU A 89 -7.77 -10.13 12.00
CA GLU A 89 -7.47 -11.43 12.64
C GLU A 89 -6.00 -11.83 12.55
N ALA A 90 -5.14 -11.01 11.93
CA ALA A 90 -3.74 -11.35 11.67
C ALA A 90 -3.56 -12.56 10.74
N ALA A 91 -4.55 -12.81 9.88
CA ALA A 91 -4.49 -13.88 8.89
C ALA A 91 -3.65 -13.45 7.68
N HIS A 92 -3.32 -14.44 6.83
CA HIS A 92 -2.66 -14.20 5.56
C HIS A 92 -3.51 -13.27 4.66
N LEU A 93 -2.84 -12.40 3.92
CA LEU A 93 -3.46 -11.42 3.03
C LEU A 93 -3.50 -11.99 1.60
N ASP A 94 -4.32 -13.01 1.40
CA ASP A 94 -4.56 -13.59 0.08
C ASP A 94 -5.02 -12.50 -0.90
N GLY A 95 -4.48 -12.48 -2.10
CA GLY A 95 -4.82 -11.52 -3.15
C GLY A 95 -4.11 -10.17 -3.01
N TRP A 96 -3.05 -10.10 -2.18
CA TRP A 96 -2.19 -8.92 -2.04
C TRP A 96 -0.77 -9.23 -2.52
N ARG A 97 -0.18 -8.26 -3.22
CA ARG A 97 1.25 -8.20 -3.50
C ARG A 97 1.77 -6.86 -3.02
N ILE A 98 2.82 -6.90 -2.22
CA ILE A 98 3.38 -5.72 -1.59
C ILE A 98 4.87 -5.70 -1.86
N TRP A 99 5.32 -4.58 -2.39
CA TRP A 99 6.72 -4.28 -2.63
C TRP A 99 7.13 -3.00 -1.89
N VAL A 100 8.39 -2.95 -1.48
CA VAL A 100 8.98 -1.80 -0.78
C VAL A 100 10.28 -1.40 -1.45
N ALA A 101 10.50 -0.10 -1.61
CA ALA A 101 11.74 0.46 -2.17
C ALA A 101 12.35 1.50 -1.22
N ALA A 102 13.68 1.52 -1.19
CA ALA A 102 14.44 2.64 -0.65
C ALA A 102 14.44 3.78 -1.67
N LEU A 103 14.04 4.97 -1.25
CA LEU A 103 14.08 6.18 -2.08
C LEU A 103 15.33 7.01 -1.76
N ALA A 104 15.87 7.67 -2.78
CA ALA A 104 17.08 8.49 -2.66
C ALA A 104 16.94 9.71 -1.73
N ASN A 105 15.70 10.16 -1.48
CA ASN A 105 15.41 11.28 -0.60
C ASN A 105 14.00 11.15 0.01
N ALA A 106 13.74 11.95 1.05
CA ALA A 106 12.46 12.01 1.76
C ALA A 106 11.55 13.15 1.25
N ASP A 107 11.90 13.82 0.15
CA ASP A 107 11.16 14.99 -0.36
C ASP A 107 9.76 14.63 -0.85
N HIS A 108 9.52 13.33 -1.08
CA HIS A 108 8.25 12.80 -1.52
C HIS A 108 7.40 12.21 -0.40
N GLY A 109 7.82 12.28 0.88
CA GLY A 109 7.04 11.76 2.01
C GLY A 109 5.57 12.24 2.01
N GLY A 110 4.64 11.30 2.19
CA GLY A 110 3.20 11.55 2.14
C GLY A 110 2.58 11.60 0.74
N ARG A 111 3.34 11.37 -0.35
CA ARG A 111 2.77 11.22 -1.69
C ARG A 111 2.05 9.87 -1.81
N MET A 112 0.98 9.86 -2.58
CA MET A 112 0.22 8.66 -2.94
C MET A 112 -0.26 8.70 -4.39
N ARG A 113 -0.47 7.53 -4.98
CA ARG A 113 -1.03 7.30 -6.30
C ARG A 113 -1.93 6.07 -6.24
N HIS A 114 -3.11 6.15 -6.82
CA HIS A 114 -4.07 5.05 -6.91
C HIS A 114 -4.47 4.87 -8.37
N VAL A 115 -4.36 3.65 -8.87
CA VAL A 115 -4.77 3.25 -10.22
C VAL A 115 -5.75 2.09 -10.07
N ALA A 116 -6.99 2.30 -10.50
CA ALA A 116 -7.98 1.25 -10.60
C ALA A 116 -7.93 0.66 -12.01
N ILE A 117 -7.78 -0.66 -12.12
CA ILE A 117 -7.75 -1.36 -13.39
C ILE A 117 -9.09 -2.07 -13.57
N SER A 118 -9.88 -1.57 -14.53
CA SER A 118 -11.12 -2.20 -14.96
C SER A 118 -10.78 -3.35 -15.91
N GLY A 119 -11.14 -4.58 -15.55
CA GLY A 119 -11.15 -5.69 -16.50
C GLY A 119 -12.25 -5.42 -17.51
N GLY A 120 -11.93 -5.55 -18.81
CA GLY A 120 -12.88 -5.29 -19.89
C GLY A 120 -14.22 -6.00 -19.67
N ASP A 121 -15.32 -5.27 -19.94
CA ASP A 121 -16.72 -5.73 -20.04
C ASP A 121 -17.16 -6.91 -19.15
N GLN A 122 -16.80 -6.88 -17.87
CA GLN A 122 -17.43 -7.78 -16.89
C GLN A 122 -18.77 -7.18 -16.45
N GLN A 123 -19.86 -7.74 -17.00
CA GLN A 123 -21.20 -7.69 -16.42
C GLN A 123 -21.17 -8.19 -14.96
N GLY A 124 -20.88 -7.31 -14.00
CA GLY A 124 -20.74 -7.70 -12.59
C GLY A 124 -20.17 -6.66 -11.63
N GLY A 125 -19.49 -5.62 -12.11
CA GLY A 125 -19.41 -4.34 -11.39
C GLY A 125 -18.38 -4.19 -10.26
N GLN A 126 -17.28 -4.97 -10.21
CA GLN A 126 -16.12 -4.59 -9.38
C GLN A 126 -14.83 -4.54 -10.20
N PRO A 127 -13.95 -3.55 -9.96
CA PRO A 127 -12.65 -3.49 -10.63
C PRO A 127 -11.81 -4.70 -10.19
N PRO A 128 -11.30 -5.53 -11.10
CA PRO A 128 -10.60 -6.76 -10.76
C PRO A 128 -9.29 -6.50 -10.02
N THR A 129 -8.65 -5.34 -10.15
CA THR A 129 -7.38 -5.06 -9.45
C THR A 129 -7.20 -3.57 -9.19
N GLN A 130 -6.61 -3.24 -8.05
CA GLN A 130 -6.19 -1.90 -7.68
C GLN A 130 -4.69 -1.89 -7.44
N ILE A 131 -4.05 -0.82 -7.88
CA ILE A 131 -2.66 -0.53 -7.59
C ILE A 131 -2.60 0.73 -6.78
N VAL A 132 -1.95 0.65 -5.63
CA VAL A 132 -1.72 1.78 -4.75
C VAL A 132 -0.25 1.90 -4.50
N ALA A 133 0.28 3.09 -4.74
CA ALA A 133 1.63 3.46 -4.38
C ALA A 133 1.57 4.60 -3.37
N PHE A 134 2.38 4.53 -2.32
CA PHE A 134 2.50 5.63 -1.37
C PHE A 134 3.90 5.66 -0.76
N THR A 135 4.25 6.78 -0.15
CA THR A 135 5.59 6.98 0.41
C THR A 135 5.51 7.45 1.86
N VAL A 136 6.39 6.92 2.71
CA VAL A 136 6.65 7.41 4.07
C VAL A 136 8.11 7.80 4.12
N GLU A 137 8.39 9.09 4.26
CA GLU A 137 9.74 9.64 4.15
C GLU A 137 10.48 9.13 2.88
N ASN A 138 11.60 8.43 3.06
CA ASN A 138 12.46 7.83 2.04
C ASN A 138 12.08 6.37 1.72
N VAL A 139 10.86 5.92 2.04
CA VAL A 139 10.38 4.56 1.78
C VAL A 139 9.17 4.60 0.86
N GLY A 140 9.27 3.92 -0.29
CA GLY A 140 8.17 3.73 -1.22
C GLY A 140 7.50 2.39 -1.02
N PHE A 141 6.17 2.36 -1.02
CA PHE A 141 5.33 1.16 -0.94
C PHE A 141 4.51 1.06 -2.21
N LEU A 142 4.62 -0.06 -2.91
CA LEU A 142 3.79 -0.40 -4.06
C LEU A 142 2.95 -1.62 -3.71
N VAL A 143 1.65 -1.52 -3.94
CA VAL A 143 0.68 -2.54 -3.57
C VAL A 143 -0.19 -2.83 -4.77
N ALA A 144 -0.32 -4.10 -5.14
CA ALA A 144 -1.36 -4.58 -6.02
C ALA A 144 -2.29 -5.47 -5.21
N HIS A 145 -3.60 -5.22 -5.26
CA HIS A 145 -4.57 -6.09 -4.61
C HIS A 145 -5.85 -6.25 -5.44
N SER A 146 -6.52 -7.38 -5.26
CA SER A 146 -7.75 -7.74 -5.97
C SER A 146 -8.82 -8.22 -4.99
N LEU A 147 -9.82 -8.99 -5.44
CA LEU A 147 -10.79 -9.70 -4.58
C LEU A 147 -10.32 -11.09 -4.14
N GLY A 148 -9.15 -11.55 -4.60
CA GLY A 148 -8.56 -12.84 -4.22
C GLY A 148 -7.45 -13.24 -5.19
N GLU A 149 -6.60 -14.19 -4.79
CA GLU A 149 -5.41 -14.62 -5.54
C GLU A 149 -5.68 -14.90 -7.03
N GLN A 150 -6.75 -15.65 -7.33
CA GLN A 150 -7.14 -15.96 -8.71
C GLN A 150 -7.41 -14.71 -9.55
N THR A 151 -7.94 -13.64 -8.94
CA THR A 151 -8.21 -12.37 -9.64
C THR A 151 -6.92 -11.57 -9.84
N LEU A 152 -5.96 -11.71 -8.94
CA LEU A 152 -4.65 -11.08 -9.07
C LEU A 152 -3.81 -11.77 -10.16
N ASP A 153 -3.87 -13.10 -10.24
CA ASP A 153 -3.24 -13.88 -11.31
C ASP A 153 -3.89 -13.56 -12.67
N LEU A 154 -5.21 -13.35 -12.71
CA LEU A 154 -5.89 -12.82 -13.90
C LEU A 154 -5.39 -11.43 -14.30
N GLY A 155 -4.89 -10.64 -13.35
CA GLY A 155 -4.21 -9.38 -13.61
C GLY A 155 -3.03 -9.50 -14.59
N GLN A 156 -2.33 -10.63 -14.61
CA GLN A 156 -1.26 -10.90 -15.60
C GLN A 156 -1.81 -10.93 -17.04
N TYR A 157 -3.06 -11.37 -17.25
CA TYR A 157 -3.72 -11.35 -18.56
C TYR A 157 -4.06 -9.93 -19.03
N TYR A 158 -4.14 -8.96 -18.11
CA TYR A 158 -4.38 -7.54 -18.41
C TYR A 158 -3.08 -6.72 -18.51
N GLY A 159 -1.92 -7.38 -18.62
CA GLY A 159 -0.63 -6.71 -18.76
C GLY A 159 0.03 -6.27 -17.46
N LEU A 160 -0.47 -6.70 -16.29
CA LEU A 160 0.25 -6.48 -15.03
C LEU A 160 1.57 -7.25 -15.03
N THR A 161 2.70 -6.54 -14.94
CA THR A 161 4.01 -7.19 -14.84
C THR A 161 4.39 -7.38 -13.38
N LEU A 162 3.88 -8.45 -12.76
CA LEU A 162 4.14 -8.76 -11.33
C LEU A 162 5.55 -9.30 -11.05
N ALA A 163 6.30 -9.68 -12.10
CA ALA A 163 7.67 -10.21 -12.01
C ALA A 163 8.78 -9.13 -12.07
N ALA A 164 8.50 -7.97 -12.67
CA ALA A 164 9.47 -6.89 -12.89
C ALA A 164 10.00 -6.15 -11.64
N PRO A 165 9.27 -6.04 -10.51
CA PRO A 165 9.71 -5.20 -9.40
C PRO A 165 11.07 -5.60 -8.78
N ALA A 166 11.33 -6.91 -8.65
CA ALA A 166 12.52 -7.40 -7.93
C ALA A 166 13.83 -6.99 -8.61
N GLU A 167 13.87 -6.97 -9.94
CA GLU A 167 15.06 -6.57 -10.72
C GLU A 167 15.28 -5.05 -10.69
N ALA A 168 14.24 -4.27 -10.35
CA ALA A 168 14.27 -2.81 -10.30
C ALA A 168 14.49 -2.24 -8.89
N GLY A 169 14.87 -3.07 -7.91
CA GLY A 169 15.17 -2.64 -6.55
C GLY A 169 13.97 -2.59 -5.59
N LEU A 170 12.81 -3.12 -6.00
CA LEU A 170 11.67 -3.32 -5.11
C LEU A 170 11.77 -4.68 -4.40
N LEU A 171 11.77 -4.70 -3.07
CA LEU A 171 11.77 -5.93 -2.29
C LEU A 171 10.33 -6.40 -2.05
N PRO A 172 10.00 -7.66 -2.38
CA PRO A 172 8.74 -8.23 -1.94
C PRO A 172 8.76 -8.35 -0.41
N ILE A 173 7.67 -7.97 0.27
CA ILE A 173 7.56 -8.17 1.74
C ILE A 173 7.42 -9.65 2.09
N LEU A 174 6.89 -10.46 1.16
CA LEU A 174 6.68 -11.90 1.29
C LEU A 174 7.02 -12.57 -0.05
N PRO A 175 7.73 -13.72 -0.10
CA PRO A 175 8.31 -14.53 0.99
C PRO A 175 9.66 -13.98 1.51
N PRO A 176 10.24 -14.53 2.61
CA PRO A 176 11.46 -14.00 3.23
C PRO A 176 12.61 -13.89 2.22
N SER A 177 13.08 -12.66 2.01
CA SER A 177 14.35 -12.45 1.33
C SER A 177 15.46 -12.35 2.38
N ASP A 178 16.48 -13.17 2.27
CA ASP A 178 17.80 -12.92 2.88
C ASP A 178 18.53 -11.74 2.18
N ALA A 179 17.79 -10.89 1.46
CA ALA A 179 18.35 -9.90 0.57
C ALA A 179 19.06 -8.80 1.37
N ALA A 180 20.23 -8.43 0.87
CA ALA A 180 20.91 -7.20 1.24
C ALA A 180 19.96 -5.99 1.08
N SER A 181 20.27 -4.89 1.76
CA SER A 181 19.55 -3.62 1.63
C SER A 181 19.23 -3.33 0.16
N PRO A 182 17.97 -2.95 -0.17
CA PRO A 182 17.59 -2.69 -1.54
C PRO A 182 18.45 -1.58 -2.12
N ALA A 183 18.71 -1.66 -3.42
CA ALA A 183 19.27 -0.53 -4.14
C ALA A 183 18.34 0.68 -4.00
N THR A 184 18.92 1.83 -3.70
CA THR A 184 18.18 3.09 -3.62
C THR A 184 17.76 3.55 -5.02
N ILE A 185 16.48 3.88 -5.19
CA ILE A 185 15.93 4.42 -6.45
C ILE A 185 15.43 5.85 -6.29
N THR A 186 15.36 6.60 -7.38
CA THR A 186 14.71 7.91 -7.40
C THR A 186 13.19 7.76 -7.35
N TYR A 187 12.48 8.80 -6.91
CA TYR A 187 11.02 8.81 -6.96
C TYR A 187 10.48 8.69 -8.40
N SER A 188 11.19 9.24 -9.40
CA SER A 188 10.80 9.08 -10.81
C SER A 188 10.87 7.62 -11.28
N GLN A 189 11.91 6.89 -10.88
CA GLN A 189 12.01 5.44 -11.14
C GLN A 189 10.93 4.67 -10.40
N PHE A 190 10.63 5.05 -9.15
CA PHE A 190 9.53 4.46 -8.40
C PHE A 190 8.18 4.64 -9.13
N LEU A 191 7.89 5.84 -9.66
CA LEU A 191 6.67 6.07 -10.44
C LEU A 191 6.63 5.29 -11.75
N GLN A 192 7.76 5.17 -12.46
CA GLN A 192 7.86 4.31 -13.64
C GLN A 192 7.51 2.86 -13.30
N LEU A 193 7.91 2.36 -12.12
CA LEU A 193 7.52 1.03 -11.67
C LEU A 193 6.03 0.93 -11.38
N VAL A 194 5.41 1.98 -10.84
CA VAL A 194 3.93 2.01 -10.69
C VAL A 194 3.26 1.91 -12.05
N ASP A 195 3.75 2.64 -13.05
CA ASP A 195 3.21 2.63 -14.41
C ASP A 195 3.38 1.27 -15.11
N VAL A 196 4.56 0.67 -15.01
CA VAL A 196 4.85 -0.68 -15.52
C VAL A 196 3.97 -1.73 -14.86
N VAL A 197 3.85 -1.69 -13.52
CA VAL A 197 2.96 -2.62 -12.81
C VAL A 197 1.52 -2.39 -13.22
N ALA A 198 1.10 -1.14 -13.46
CA ALA A 198 -0.24 -0.81 -13.91
C ALA A 198 -0.54 -1.07 -15.39
N GLY A 199 0.45 -1.48 -16.19
CA GLY A 199 0.29 -1.64 -17.63
C GLY A 199 0.00 -0.32 -18.35
N VAL A 200 0.40 0.82 -17.76
CA VAL A 200 0.24 2.16 -18.34
C VAL A 200 1.55 2.48 -19.06
N ASN A 201 1.59 2.29 -20.38
CA ASN A 201 2.71 2.70 -21.24
C ASN A 201 2.34 3.95 -22.05
#